data_AF-I3YM77-F1
#
_entry.id   AF-I3YM77-F1
#
_cell.length_a   1.000
_cell.length_b   1.000
_cell.length_c   1.000
_cell.angle_alpha   90.00
_cell.angle_beta   90.00
_cell.angle_gamma   90.00
#
_symmetry.space_group_name_H-M   'P 1'
#
loop_
_entity.id
_entity.type
_entity.pdbx_description
1 polymer ?
#
loop_
_entity_poly.entity_id
_entity_poly.type
_entity_poly.pdbx_seq_one_letter_code
_entity_poly.pdbx_strand_id
1 'polypeptide(L)'
;MPLFRPVILRIFVSGLILKKMADDYLGRKMEEYLARTASGPRNRRPLATLGRLLLKNRSHRGYDARFVVRGDQLRRIIGVNAKIPSARNQQVLRFRPVLADEAPKVLPHIRLGGALPELHLPLPGTEPNAFIIICSTVAEDRYVDIDLGISAQSMLLQAVEIGLNGICIGAFDKEPIRREFGLDAEPLLILALGKGIEKIELTEIGSDGDRAYYRKNGTHYVPKVRLEDLLIG
;
A
#
# COMPACT_ATOMS: atom_id res chain seq x y z
N MET A 1 33.44 -18.62 -80.96
CA MET A 1 34.45 -19.36 -80.16
C MET A 1 35.26 -18.36 -79.33
N PRO A 2 35.71 -18.72 -78.11
CA PRO A 2 35.57 -17.91 -76.89
C PRO A 2 36.85 -17.19 -76.44
N LEU A 3 36.77 -16.20 -75.53
CA LEU A 3 37.72 -16.05 -74.42
C LEU A 3 37.28 -15.04 -73.30
N PHE A 4 37.15 -15.60 -72.09
CA PHE A 4 37.57 -15.14 -70.74
C PHE A 4 37.24 -13.76 -70.10
N ARG A 5 36.75 -13.89 -68.85
CA ARG A 5 36.61 -13.00 -67.66
C ARG A 5 37.98 -12.44 -67.15
N PRO A 6 38.10 -11.52 -66.13
CA PRO A 6 37.26 -11.46 -64.92
C PRO A 6 36.94 -10.11 -64.24
N VAL A 7 35.87 -10.23 -63.45
CA VAL A 7 35.37 -9.35 -62.39
C VAL A 7 36.30 -9.43 -61.18
N ILE A 8 37.18 -8.45 -60.98
CA ILE A 8 37.94 -8.28 -59.72
C ILE A 8 38.03 -6.78 -59.43
N LEU A 9 36.96 -6.18 -58.89
CA LEU A 9 37.13 -4.91 -58.14
C LEU A 9 35.96 -4.56 -57.20
N ARG A 10 34.79 -5.19 -57.32
CA ARG A 10 33.61 -4.77 -56.54
C ARG A 10 33.42 -5.43 -55.16
N ILE A 11 34.25 -6.41 -54.78
CA ILE A 11 34.05 -7.15 -53.51
C ILE A 11 34.85 -6.55 -52.33
N PHE A 12 35.93 -5.81 -52.58
CA PHE A 12 36.79 -5.33 -51.49
C PHE A 12 36.24 -4.13 -50.69
N VAL A 13 35.34 -3.32 -51.28
CA VAL A 13 34.78 -2.16 -50.57
C VAL A 13 33.61 -2.54 -49.66
N SER A 14 32.89 -3.63 -49.95
CA SER A 14 31.75 -4.07 -49.13
C SER A 14 32.17 -4.81 -47.86
N GLY A 15 33.35 -5.45 -47.84
CA GLY A 15 33.86 -6.16 -46.66
C GLY A 15 34.42 -5.24 -45.56
N LEU A 16 34.90 -4.05 -45.93
CA LEU A 16 35.49 -3.11 -44.97
C LEU A 16 34.43 -2.27 -44.24
N ILE A 17 33.23 -2.11 -44.82
CA ILE A 17 32.12 -1.36 -44.23
C ILE A 17 31.30 -2.27 -43.29
N LEU A 18 31.18 -3.57 -43.58
CA LEU A 18 30.49 -4.50 -42.67
C LEU A 18 31.29 -4.82 -41.39
N LYS A 19 32.62 -4.63 -41.40
CA LYS A 19 33.45 -4.84 -40.20
C LYS A 19 33.37 -3.70 -39.16
N LYS A 20 32.72 -2.57 -39.51
CA LYS A 20 32.43 -1.47 -38.58
C LYS A 20 31.02 -1.52 -37.98
N MET A 21 30.20 -2.49 -38.38
CA MET A 21 28.83 -2.69 -37.91
C MET A 21 28.58 -4.12 -37.39
N ALA A 22 29.64 -4.87 -37.08
CA ALA A 22 29.55 -5.92 -36.07
C ALA A 22 29.47 -5.20 -34.72
N ASP A 23 28.26 -4.69 -34.50
CA ASP A 23 27.79 -3.92 -33.38
C ASP A 23 28.48 -4.39 -32.11
N ASP A 24 29.25 -3.49 -31.50
CA ASP A 24 30.00 -3.69 -30.27
C ASP A 24 29.02 -3.86 -29.10
N TYR A 25 28.25 -4.94 -29.14
CA TYR A 25 27.21 -5.27 -28.20
C TYR A 25 27.85 -5.64 -26.87
N LEU A 26 28.96 -6.37 -26.93
CA LEU A 26 29.77 -6.73 -25.75
C LEU A 26 30.44 -5.49 -25.17
N GLY A 27 31.04 -4.60 -25.96
CA GLY A 27 31.61 -3.34 -25.47
C GLY A 27 30.56 -2.40 -24.90
N ARG A 28 29.42 -2.21 -25.58
CA ARG A 28 28.29 -1.43 -25.04
C ARG A 28 27.69 -2.05 -23.79
N LYS A 29 27.58 -3.38 -23.70
CA LYS A 29 27.16 -4.08 -22.47
C LYS A 29 28.17 -3.94 -21.35
N MET A 30 29.46 -3.96 -21.68
CA MET A 30 30.54 -3.76 -20.72
C MET A 30 30.57 -2.31 -20.22
N GLU A 31 30.39 -1.33 -21.09
CA GLU A 31 30.24 0.08 -20.72
C GLU A 31 28.98 0.31 -19.89
N GLU A 32 27.84 -0.29 -20.23
CA GLU A 32 26.63 -0.27 -19.40
C GLU A 32 26.86 -0.90 -18.02
N TYR A 33 27.59 -2.01 -17.97
CA TYR A 33 27.93 -2.70 -16.72
C TYR A 33 28.88 -1.85 -15.87
N LEU A 34 29.94 -1.32 -16.48
CA LEU A 34 30.93 -0.45 -15.84
C LEU A 34 30.30 0.85 -15.37
N ALA A 35 29.39 1.46 -16.15
CA ALA A 35 28.61 2.64 -15.75
C ALA A 35 27.65 2.31 -14.59
N ARG A 36 27.04 1.12 -14.58
CA ARG A 36 26.21 0.66 -13.45
C ARG A 36 27.02 0.43 -12.18
N THR A 37 28.22 -0.15 -12.27
CA THR A 37 29.11 -0.36 -11.12
C THR A 37 29.79 0.93 -10.66
N ALA A 38 30.07 1.86 -11.58
CA ALA A 38 30.65 3.18 -11.28
C ALA A 38 29.62 4.13 -10.63
N SER A 39 28.31 3.89 -10.81
CA SER A 39 27.24 4.71 -10.22
C SER A 39 27.05 4.56 -8.70
N GLY A 40 28.07 4.02 -7.99
CA GLY A 40 28.03 3.70 -6.57
C GLY A 40 26.88 2.75 -6.20
N PRO A 41 26.73 2.35 -4.93
CA PRO A 41 25.43 1.84 -4.51
C PRO A 41 24.43 2.98 -4.72
N ARG A 42 23.60 2.90 -5.77
CA ARG A 42 22.31 3.60 -5.79
C ARG A 42 21.76 3.46 -4.38
N ASN A 43 21.36 4.55 -3.77
CA ASN A 43 20.77 4.62 -2.44
C ASN A 43 19.46 3.79 -2.45
N ARG A 44 19.61 2.45 -2.55
CA ARG A 44 18.55 1.48 -2.64
C ARG A 44 17.99 1.53 -1.25
N ARG A 45 16.83 2.19 -1.12
CA ARG A 45 16.04 2.11 0.10
C ARG A 45 16.06 0.64 0.51
N PRO A 46 16.52 0.32 1.73
CA PRO A 46 16.62 -1.07 2.16
C PRO A 46 15.28 -1.75 1.90
N LEU A 47 15.32 -2.95 1.31
CA LEU A 47 14.12 -3.72 1.01
C LEU A 47 13.24 -3.76 2.26
N ALA A 48 11.97 -3.41 2.10
CA ALA A 48 11.04 -3.44 3.22
C ALA A 48 10.86 -4.89 3.66
N THR A 49 11.38 -5.24 4.85
CA THR A 49 11.12 -6.54 5.45
C THR A 49 9.70 -6.57 6.00
N LEU A 50 9.09 -7.76 6.06
CA LEU A 50 7.77 -7.93 6.66
C LEU A 50 7.71 -7.36 8.08
N GLY A 51 8.72 -7.64 8.91
CA GLY A 51 8.82 -7.09 10.27
C GLY A 51 8.80 -5.56 10.30
N ARG A 52 9.52 -4.90 9.37
CA ARG A 52 9.51 -3.43 9.27
C ARG A 52 8.15 -2.89 8.84
N LEU A 53 7.46 -3.56 7.92
CA LEU A 53 6.11 -3.17 7.51
C LEU A 53 5.13 -3.31 8.66
N LEU A 54 5.15 -4.44 9.38
CA LEU A 54 4.28 -4.70 10.53
C LEU A 54 4.50 -3.70 11.67
N LEU A 55 5.75 -3.38 11.99
CA LEU A 55 6.07 -2.39 13.03
C LEU A 55 5.60 -0.97 12.66
N LYS A 56 5.71 -0.59 11.38
CA LYS A 56 5.26 0.72 10.88
C LYS A 56 3.76 0.81 10.62
N ASN A 57 3.10 -0.33 10.40
CA ASN A 57 1.66 -0.41 10.18
C ASN A 57 0.91 -0.22 11.49
N ARG A 58 0.86 1.03 11.97
CA ARG A 58 0.11 1.44 13.15
C ARG A 58 -1.12 2.23 12.72
N SER A 59 -2.15 2.22 13.56
CA SER A 59 -3.42 2.90 13.29
C SER A 59 -3.26 4.41 13.45
N HIS A 60 -3.09 5.11 12.33
CA HIS A 60 -3.03 6.57 12.32
C HIS A 60 -4.43 7.19 12.29
N ARG A 61 -4.63 8.23 13.08
CA ARG A 61 -5.86 9.00 13.26
C ARG A 61 -5.67 10.49 12.97
N GLY A 62 -4.43 10.92 12.72
CA GLY A 62 -4.11 12.27 12.24
C GLY A 62 -3.16 12.21 11.04
N TYR A 63 -3.39 13.09 10.05
CA TYR A 63 -2.71 13.11 8.77
C TYR A 63 -2.21 14.52 8.40
N ASP A 64 -1.17 14.62 7.55
CA ASP A 64 -0.68 15.89 7.00
C ASP A 64 -1.65 16.38 5.92
N ALA A 65 -2.46 17.40 6.24
CA ALA A 65 -3.46 17.95 5.32
C ALA A 65 -2.89 18.48 4.00
N ARG A 66 -1.58 18.79 3.94
CA ARG A 66 -0.91 19.26 2.71
C ARG A 66 -0.56 18.13 1.76
N PHE A 67 -0.58 16.88 2.24
CA PHE A 67 -0.29 15.72 1.42
C PHE A 67 -1.56 15.17 0.79
N VAL A 68 -1.67 15.23 -0.53
CA VAL A 68 -2.80 14.67 -1.27
C VAL A 68 -2.48 13.24 -1.71
N VAL A 69 -3.29 12.27 -1.25
CA VAL A 69 -3.23 10.90 -1.75
C VAL A 69 -3.78 10.86 -3.18
N ARG A 70 -3.05 10.23 -4.09
CA ARG A 70 -3.45 10.13 -5.51
C ARG A 70 -4.24 8.87 -5.80
N GLY A 71 -5.06 8.93 -6.86
CA GLY A 71 -5.85 7.79 -7.33
C GLY A 71 -5.02 6.55 -7.71
N ASP A 72 -3.82 6.73 -8.28
CA ASP A 72 -2.92 5.61 -8.58
C ASP A 72 -2.41 4.91 -7.32
N GLN A 73 -2.22 5.66 -6.22
CA GLN A 73 -1.82 5.08 -4.94
C GLN A 73 -2.96 4.24 -4.33
N LEU A 74 -4.21 4.74 -4.35
CA LEU A 74 -5.37 3.96 -3.90
C LEU A 74 -5.56 2.70 -4.76
N ARG A 75 -5.43 2.80 -6.08
CA ARG A 75 -5.50 1.64 -6.99
C ARG A 75 -4.41 0.62 -6.69
N ARG A 76 -3.18 1.06 -6.41
CA ARG A 76 -2.08 0.17 -6.00
C ARG A 76 -2.39 -0.54 -4.69
N ILE A 77 -2.94 0.19 -3.70
CA ILE A 77 -3.36 -0.39 -2.41
C ILE A 77 -4.44 -1.44 -2.64
N ILE A 78 -5.52 -1.11 -3.35
CA ILE A 78 -6.61 -2.04 -3.68
C ILE A 78 -6.09 -3.25 -4.47
N GLY A 79 -5.12 -3.05 -5.36
CA GLY A 79 -4.58 -4.08 -6.24
C GLY A 79 -3.94 -5.28 -5.53
N VAL A 80 -3.66 -5.20 -4.22
CA VAL A 80 -3.24 -6.38 -3.44
C VAL A 80 -4.29 -7.47 -3.43
N ASN A 81 -5.57 -7.12 -3.54
CA ASN A 81 -6.69 -8.06 -3.47
C ASN A 81 -6.68 -9.09 -4.60
N ALA A 82 -5.99 -8.82 -5.71
CA ALA A 82 -5.79 -9.78 -6.80
C ALA A 82 -4.71 -10.85 -6.49
N LYS A 83 -4.04 -10.77 -5.33
CA LYS A 83 -2.87 -11.60 -4.97
C LYS A 83 -3.02 -12.34 -3.64
N ILE A 84 -4.08 -12.06 -2.90
CA ILE A 84 -4.31 -12.60 -1.55
C ILE A 84 -5.38 -13.70 -1.61
N PRO A 85 -5.38 -14.63 -0.65
CA PRO A 85 -6.40 -15.68 -0.59
C PRO A 85 -7.79 -15.09 -0.27
N SER A 86 -8.80 -15.84 -0.67
CA SER A 86 -10.21 -15.65 -0.31
C SER A 86 -10.84 -17.03 -0.05
N ALA A 87 -11.76 -17.11 0.90
CA ALA A 87 -12.47 -18.33 1.22
C ALA A 87 -13.13 -18.93 -0.04
N ARG A 88 -12.80 -20.19 -0.36
CA ARG A 88 -13.23 -20.88 -1.59
C ARG A 88 -12.96 -20.07 -2.88
N ASN A 89 -12.03 -19.13 -2.82
CA ASN A 89 -11.69 -18.17 -3.86
C ASN A 89 -12.87 -17.31 -4.36
N GLN A 90 -13.86 -17.00 -3.51
CA GLN A 90 -15.09 -16.32 -3.92
C GLN A 90 -14.89 -14.86 -4.33
N GLN A 91 -13.92 -14.16 -3.74
CA GLN A 91 -13.55 -12.78 -4.12
C GLN A 91 -14.76 -11.81 -4.14
N VAL A 92 -15.58 -11.88 -3.08
CA VAL A 92 -16.84 -11.14 -2.97
C VAL A 92 -16.69 -9.67 -2.57
N LEU A 93 -15.48 -9.24 -2.18
CA LEU A 93 -15.24 -7.87 -1.76
C LEU A 93 -15.16 -6.91 -2.97
N ARG A 94 -15.70 -5.70 -2.80
CA ARG A 94 -15.59 -4.59 -3.75
C ARG A 94 -15.06 -3.36 -3.02
N PHE A 95 -14.40 -2.48 -3.76
CA PHE A 95 -13.64 -1.37 -3.17
C PHE A 95 -14.00 -0.07 -3.87
N ARG A 96 -14.53 0.90 -3.11
CA ARG A 96 -14.76 2.27 -3.59
C ARG A 96 -13.64 3.16 -3.08
N PRO A 97 -12.66 3.55 -3.94
CA PRO A 97 -11.65 4.55 -3.56
C PRO A 97 -12.31 5.91 -3.43
N VAL A 98 -12.02 6.67 -2.39
CA VAL A 98 -12.54 8.02 -2.14
C VAL A 98 -11.35 8.97 -2.05
N LEU A 99 -11.34 10.02 -2.88
CA LEU A 99 -10.27 11.02 -2.93
C LEU A 99 -10.64 12.29 -2.17
N ALA A 100 -9.74 13.27 -2.15
CA ALA A 100 -9.84 14.46 -1.31
C ALA A 100 -11.09 15.32 -1.56
N ASP A 101 -11.60 15.33 -2.79
CA ASP A 101 -12.84 16.02 -3.18
C ASP A 101 -14.10 15.36 -2.59
N GLU A 102 -14.08 14.03 -2.40
CA GLU A 102 -15.19 13.27 -1.83
C GLU A 102 -15.00 12.96 -0.34
N ALA A 103 -13.77 13.05 0.19
CA ALA A 103 -13.42 12.73 1.58
C ALA A 103 -14.31 13.44 2.64
N PRO A 104 -14.69 14.72 2.49
CA PRO A 104 -15.59 15.38 3.42
C PRO A 104 -16.95 14.70 3.58
N LYS A 105 -17.39 13.91 2.60
CA LYS A 105 -18.64 13.15 2.67
C LYS A 105 -18.55 11.93 3.61
N VAL A 106 -17.34 11.45 3.89
CA VAL A 106 -17.11 10.29 4.78
C VAL A 106 -16.95 10.74 6.23
N LEU A 107 -16.28 11.88 6.46
CA LEU A 107 -15.87 12.34 7.79
C LEU A 107 -16.99 12.40 8.84
N PRO A 108 -18.22 12.90 8.53
CA PRO A 108 -19.29 12.98 9.52
C PRO A 108 -19.81 11.60 10.00
N HIS A 109 -19.51 10.55 9.24
CA HIS A 109 -20.07 9.21 9.45
C HIS A 109 -19.10 8.25 10.11
N ILE A 110 -17.86 8.65 10.40
CA ILE A 110 -16.84 7.79 11.02
C ILE A 110 -16.59 8.18 12.49
N ARG A 111 -16.16 7.22 13.30
CA ARG A 111 -15.76 7.43 14.69
C ARG A 111 -14.35 6.92 14.91
N LEU A 112 -13.48 7.75 15.48
CA LEU A 112 -12.09 7.42 15.77
C LEU A 112 -11.79 7.60 17.25
N GLY A 113 -10.91 6.75 17.78
CA GLY A 113 -10.37 6.94 19.13
C GLY A 113 -11.34 6.60 20.26
N GLY A 114 -12.10 5.50 20.16
CA GLY A 114 -13.07 5.10 21.19
C GLY A 114 -12.53 4.95 22.63
N ALA A 115 -11.21 4.76 22.82
CA ALA A 115 -10.58 4.76 24.16
C ALA A 115 -10.05 6.15 24.59
N LEU A 116 -10.19 7.16 23.74
CA LEU A 116 -9.80 8.55 23.95
C LEU A 116 -10.94 9.50 23.54
N PRO A 117 -12.18 9.30 24.03
CA PRO A 117 -13.36 10.06 23.61
C PRO A 117 -13.19 11.57 23.82
N GLU A 118 -12.46 11.98 24.85
CA GLU A 118 -12.18 13.37 25.20
C GLU A 118 -11.38 14.12 24.13
N LEU A 119 -10.62 13.40 23.29
CA LEU A 119 -9.78 14.01 22.25
C LEU A 119 -10.54 14.32 20.97
N HIS A 120 -11.75 13.79 20.79
CA HIS A 120 -12.59 14.02 19.61
C HIS A 120 -11.82 13.85 18.29
N LEU A 121 -11.18 12.68 18.10
CA LEU A 121 -10.35 12.42 16.92
C LEU A 121 -11.19 12.25 15.65
N PRO A 122 -10.67 12.62 14.46
CA PRO A 122 -9.35 13.24 14.21
C PRO A 122 -9.29 14.69 14.73
N LEU A 123 -8.09 15.18 15.07
CA LEU A 123 -7.95 16.58 15.48
C LEU A 123 -8.22 17.52 14.29
N PRO A 124 -8.79 18.71 14.52
CA PRO A 124 -9.05 19.68 13.44
C PRO A 124 -7.82 19.96 12.59
N GLY A 125 -7.97 19.90 11.27
CA GLY A 125 -6.88 20.10 10.29
C GLY A 125 -5.95 18.89 10.12
N THR A 126 -6.29 17.75 10.72
CA THR A 126 -5.54 16.48 10.59
C THR A 126 -6.40 15.34 10.05
N GLU A 127 -7.57 15.68 9.51
CA GLU A 127 -8.52 14.73 8.97
C GLU A 127 -7.92 13.94 7.81
N PRO A 128 -8.26 12.65 7.66
CA PRO A 128 -7.91 11.89 6.47
C PRO A 128 -8.58 12.49 5.23
N ASN A 129 -7.82 12.60 4.14
CA ASN A 129 -8.30 13.10 2.85
C ASN A 129 -8.45 11.99 1.79
N ALA A 130 -8.30 10.74 2.17
CA ALA A 130 -8.57 9.61 1.28
C ALA A 130 -9.06 8.41 2.06
N PHE A 131 -9.95 7.66 1.42
CA PHE A 131 -10.52 6.45 1.98
C PHE A 131 -10.61 5.33 0.97
N ILE A 132 -10.75 4.11 1.47
CA ILE A 132 -11.26 2.98 0.70
C ILE A 132 -12.45 2.43 1.47
N ILE A 133 -13.65 2.51 0.89
CA ILE A 133 -14.84 1.83 1.42
C ILE A 133 -14.79 0.40 0.88
N ILE A 134 -14.76 -0.58 1.78
CA ILE A 134 -14.77 -2.01 1.46
C ILE A 134 -16.21 -2.49 1.61
N CYS A 135 -16.77 -3.02 0.52
CA CYS A 135 -18.12 -3.56 0.48
C CYS A 135 -18.10 -5.06 0.21
N SER A 136 -19.19 -5.76 0.54
CA SER A 136 -19.45 -7.14 0.12
C SER A 136 -20.62 -7.21 -0.86
N THR A 137 -20.48 -8.03 -1.90
CA THR A 137 -21.57 -8.32 -2.86
C THR A 137 -22.51 -9.42 -2.38
N VAL A 138 -22.22 -10.03 -1.23
CA VAL A 138 -23.04 -11.07 -0.58
C VAL A 138 -23.30 -10.68 0.87
N ALA A 139 -24.26 -11.34 1.51
CA ALA A 139 -24.50 -11.16 2.94
C ALA A 139 -23.23 -11.45 3.76
N GLU A 140 -23.02 -10.66 4.81
CA GLU A 140 -21.91 -10.83 5.74
C GLU A 140 -22.00 -12.19 6.43
N ASP A 141 -20.92 -12.94 6.40
CA ASP A 141 -20.76 -14.20 7.12
C ASP A 141 -19.31 -14.34 7.62
N ARG A 142 -19.05 -15.40 8.38
CA ARG A 142 -17.72 -15.71 8.90
C ARG A 142 -16.61 -15.67 7.84
N TYR A 143 -16.88 -16.13 6.62
CA TYR A 143 -15.87 -16.19 5.55
C TYR A 143 -15.63 -14.81 4.96
N VAL A 144 -16.68 -14.00 4.80
CA VAL A 144 -16.58 -12.60 4.42
C VAL A 144 -15.73 -11.83 5.43
N ASP A 145 -15.91 -12.05 6.73
CA ASP A 145 -15.14 -11.38 7.78
C ASP A 145 -13.65 -11.76 7.77
N ILE A 146 -13.35 -13.04 7.53
CA ILE A 146 -11.98 -13.53 7.39
C ILE A 146 -11.31 -12.87 6.17
N ASP A 147 -11.99 -12.89 5.03
CA ASP A 147 -11.49 -12.28 3.79
C ASP A 147 -11.31 -10.76 3.94
N LEU A 148 -12.23 -10.09 4.65
CA LEU A 148 -12.16 -8.68 4.99
C LEU A 148 -10.91 -8.35 5.82
N GLY A 149 -10.60 -9.16 6.83
CA GLY A 149 -9.40 -9.01 7.64
C GLY A 149 -8.10 -9.19 6.84
N ILE A 150 -8.04 -10.23 5.99
CA ILE A 150 -6.89 -10.50 5.09
C ILE A 150 -6.70 -9.33 4.12
N SER A 151 -7.80 -8.84 3.53
CA SER A 151 -7.83 -7.70 2.62
C SER A 151 -7.33 -6.42 3.28
N ALA A 152 -7.93 -6.04 4.40
CA ALA A 152 -7.61 -4.81 5.12
C ALA A 152 -6.15 -4.78 5.57
N GLN A 153 -5.65 -5.86 6.17
CA GLN A 153 -4.25 -5.94 6.61
C GLN A 153 -3.28 -5.83 5.43
N SER A 154 -3.55 -6.54 4.33
CA SER A 154 -2.69 -6.50 3.14
C SER A 154 -2.67 -5.12 2.49
N MET A 155 -3.82 -4.45 2.41
CA MET A 155 -3.93 -3.08 1.89
C MET A 155 -3.16 -2.09 2.76
N LEU A 156 -3.27 -2.17 4.10
CA LEU A 156 -2.54 -1.27 4.97
C LEU A 156 -1.03 -1.54 4.94
N LEU A 157 -0.57 -2.79 4.75
CA LEU A 157 0.85 -3.09 4.54
C LEU A 157 1.36 -2.49 3.22
N GLN A 158 0.56 -2.57 2.15
CA GLN A 158 0.87 -1.92 0.88
C GLN A 158 0.91 -0.41 0.98
N ALA A 159 0.04 0.21 1.79
CA ALA A 159 0.07 1.63 2.09
C ALA A 159 1.39 2.04 2.77
N VAL A 160 1.82 1.29 3.80
CA VAL A 160 3.10 1.50 4.48
C VAL A 160 4.29 1.34 3.55
N GLU A 161 4.27 0.33 2.67
CA GLU A 161 5.34 0.12 1.68
C GLU A 161 5.55 1.35 0.79
N ILE A 162 4.46 2.03 0.39
CA ILE A 162 4.52 3.24 -0.45
C ILE A 162 4.64 4.54 0.33
N GLY A 163 4.86 4.48 1.64
CA GLY A 163 5.09 5.64 2.50
C GLY A 163 3.81 6.34 2.98
N LEU A 164 2.67 5.64 2.95
CA LEU A 164 1.42 6.08 3.55
C LEU A 164 1.15 5.32 4.85
N ASN A 165 0.11 5.77 5.56
CA ASN A 165 -0.38 5.19 6.79
C ASN A 165 -1.91 5.07 6.70
N GLY A 166 -2.51 4.33 7.62
CA GLY A 166 -3.95 4.23 7.67
C GLY A 166 -4.50 3.58 8.94
N ILE A 167 -5.81 3.41 8.94
CA ILE A 167 -6.57 2.75 10.01
C ILE A 167 -7.81 2.06 9.44
N CYS A 168 -8.17 0.90 10.00
CA CYS A 168 -9.47 0.26 9.79
C CYS A 168 -10.54 0.92 10.68
N ILE A 169 -11.66 1.31 10.08
CA ILE A 169 -12.78 1.95 10.76
C ILE A 169 -14.02 1.07 10.58
N GLY A 170 -14.36 0.32 11.61
CA GLY A 170 -15.63 -0.42 11.69
C GLY A 170 -16.76 0.40 12.33
N ALA A 171 -16.42 1.44 13.10
CA ALA A 171 -17.40 2.33 13.72
C ALA A 171 -17.80 3.45 12.74
N PHE A 172 -18.74 3.17 11.85
CA PHE A 172 -19.29 4.16 10.92
C PHE A 172 -20.78 3.95 10.64
N ASP A 173 -21.44 4.99 10.12
CA ASP A 173 -22.86 4.92 9.76
C ASP A 173 -23.02 4.29 8.36
N LYS A 174 -23.39 3.00 8.30
CA LYS A 174 -23.48 2.22 7.05
C LYS A 174 -24.46 2.81 6.03
N GLU A 175 -25.70 3.09 6.44
CA GLU A 175 -26.76 3.58 5.56
C GLU A 175 -26.46 4.96 4.94
N PRO A 176 -26.02 5.98 5.70
CA PRO A 176 -25.56 7.24 5.11
C PRO A 176 -24.44 7.06 4.09
N ILE A 177 -23.40 6.28 4.40
CA ILE A 177 -22.29 6.01 3.47
C ILE A 177 -22.79 5.32 2.20
N ARG A 178 -23.66 4.32 2.34
CA ARG A 178 -24.26 3.61 1.21
C ARG A 178 -24.99 4.56 0.26
N ARG A 179 -25.83 5.45 0.81
CA ARG A 179 -26.59 6.43 0.02
C ARG A 179 -25.70 7.48 -0.63
N GLU A 180 -24.78 8.06 0.13
CA GLU A 180 -23.91 9.16 -0.32
C GLU A 180 -23.03 8.77 -1.52
N PHE A 181 -22.61 7.49 -1.56
CA PHE A 181 -21.76 6.95 -2.61
C PHE A 181 -22.51 6.07 -3.63
N GLY A 182 -23.83 5.95 -3.52
CA GLY A 182 -24.65 5.13 -4.44
C GLY A 182 -24.21 3.68 -4.49
N LEU A 183 -23.92 3.07 -3.33
CA LEU A 183 -23.37 1.72 -3.25
C LEU A 183 -24.48 0.66 -3.34
N ASP A 184 -24.38 -0.21 -4.35
CA ASP A 184 -25.23 -1.41 -4.48
C ASP A 184 -24.85 -2.49 -3.47
N ALA A 185 -23.56 -2.54 -3.11
CA ALA A 185 -22.96 -3.50 -2.19
C ALA A 185 -22.92 -2.97 -0.75
N GLU A 186 -23.04 -3.87 0.23
CA GLU A 186 -23.09 -3.53 1.66
C GLU A 186 -21.72 -3.05 2.14
N PRO A 187 -21.57 -1.81 2.67
CA PRO A 187 -20.30 -1.35 3.21
C PRO A 187 -19.99 -2.04 4.55
N LEU A 188 -18.81 -2.66 4.65
CA LEU A 188 -18.38 -3.44 5.82
C LEU A 188 -17.30 -2.74 6.64
N LEU A 189 -16.37 -2.06 5.98
CA LEU A 189 -15.22 -1.43 6.62
C LEU A 189 -14.74 -0.23 5.79
N ILE A 190 -14.25 0.81 6.46
CA ILE A 190 -13.60 1.93 5.80
C ILE A 190 -12.12 1.95 6.20
N LEU A 191 -11.22 2.06 5.22
CA LEU A 191 -9.83 2.42 5.48
C LEU A 191 -9.66 3.92 5.31
N ALA A 192 -9.23 4.63 6.35
CA ALA A 192 -8.69 5.99 6.20
C ALA A 192 -7.20 5.91 5.86
N LEU A 193 -6.74 6.75 4.93
CA LEU A 193 -5.40 6.71 4.37
C LEU A 193 -4.81 8.11 4.24
N GLY A 194 -3.49 8.20 4.38
CA GLY A 194 -2.76 9.45 4.18
C GLY A 194 -1.33 9.39 4.68
N LYS A 195 -0.66 10.54 4.72
CA LYS A 195 0.64 10.65 5.38
C LYS A 195 0.42 10.93 6.87
N GLY A 196 0.66 9.93 7.72
CA GLY A 196 0.45 10.06 9.16
C GLY A 196 1.41 11.07 9.80
N ILE A 197 0.91 11.82 10.78
CA ILE A 197 1.69 12.83 11.53
C ILE A 197 1.92 12.45 13.00
N GLU A 198 1.43 11.28 13.40
CA GLU A 198 1.53 10.81 14.79
C GLU A 198 2.82 10.04 15.04
N LYS A 199 3.37 10.23 16.25
CA LYS A 199 4.37 9.33 16.81
C LYS A 199 3.65 8.22 17.57
N ILE A 200 3.80 6.98 17.11
CA ILE A 200 3.15 5.80 17.70
C ILE A 200 4.21 4.82 18.19
N GLU A 201 4.11 4.41 19.45
CA GLU A 201 5.01 3.46 20.08
C GLU A 201 4.24 2.26 20.62
N LEU A 202 4.87 1.09 20.59
CA LEU A 202 4.33 -0.13 21.18
C LEU A 202 4.89 -0.31 22.56
N THR A 203 4.02 -0.69 23.49
CA THR A 203 4.41 -1.14 24.82
C THR A 203 4.05 -2.60 24.96
N GLU A 204 4.89 -3.35 25.67
CA GLU A 204 4.64 -4.75 25.93
C GLU A 204 3.80 -4.91 27.19
N ILE A 205 2.83 -5.83 27.16
CA ILE A 205 1.98 -6.20 28.29
C ILE A 205 1.84 -7.72 28.37
N GLY A 206 1.47 -8.23 29.54
CA GLY A 206 1.06 -9.62 29.70
C GLY A 206 -0.42 -9.87 29.36
N SER A 207 -0.88 -11.13 29.47
CA SER A 207 -2.27 -11.55 29.19
C SER A 207 -3.35 -10.73 29.91
N ASP A 208 -3.11 -10.37 31.17
CA ASP A 208 -4.06 -9.64 32.02
C ASP A 208 -3.82 -8.12 32.01
N GLY A 209 -2.88 -7.63 31.19
CA GLY A 209 -2.59 -6.21 31.08
C GLY A 209 -3.71 -5.41 30.43
N ASP A 210 -3.78 -4.11 30.76
CA ASP A 210 -4.71 -3.18 30.11
C ASP A 210 -4.34 -2.98 28.63
N ARG A 211 -5.32 -3.21 27.76
CA ARG A 211 -5.20 -3.14 26.30
C ARG A 211 -5.56 -1.76 25.74
N ALA A 212 -6.10 -0.87 26.57
CA ALA A 212 -6.47 0.48 26.16
C ALA A 212 -5.23 1.24 25.68
N TYR A 213 -5.29 1.76 24.44
CA TYR A 213 -4.28 2.69 23.96
C TYR A 213 -4.44 4.04 24.65
N TYR A 214 -3.33 4.76 24.84
CA TYR A 214 -3.32 6.05 25.51
C TYR A 214 -2.37 7.05 24.82
N ARG A 215 -2.47 8.33 25.17
CA ARG A 215 -1.52 9.36 24.72
C ARG A 215 -0.79 9.97 25.91
N LYS A 216 0.54 10.10 25.79
CA LYS A 216 1.38 10.77 26.78
C LYS A 216 2.50 11.53 26.07
N ASN A 217 2.68 12.81 26.42
CA ASN A 217 3.72 13.68 25.86
C ASN A 217 3.76 13.67 24.31
N GLY A 218 2.58 13.77 23.68
CA GLY A 218 2.45 13.78 22.22
C GLY A 218 2.70 12.43 21.51
N THR A 219 2.97 11.35 22.25
CA THR A 219 3.14 9.99 21.71
C THR A 219 1.89 9.15 21.99
N HIS A 220 1.43 8.41 20.98
CA HIS A 220 0.35 7.43 21.11
C HIS A 220 0.95 6.05 21.42
N TYR A 221 0.61 5.48 22.57
CA TYR A 221 1.11 4.19 23.00
C TYR A 221 0.05 3.12 22.76
N VAL A 222 0.47 1.99 22.19
CA VAL A 222 -0.39 0.85 21.90
C VAL A 222 0.15 -0.38 22.63
N PRO A 223 -0.50 -0.80 23.73
CA PRO A 223 -0.17 -2.04 24.40
C PRO A 223 -0.29 -3.25 23.47
N LYS A 224 0.67 -4.16 23.54
CA LYS A 224 0.72 -5.43 22.80
C LYS A 224 1.06 -6.57 23.72
N VAL A 225 0.24 -7.62 23.67
CA VAL A 225 0.51 -8.87 24.38
C VAL A 225 1.80 -9.46 23.83
N ARG A 226 2.72 -9.79 24.73
CA ARG A 226 4.00 -10.44 24.44
C ARG A 226 3.83 -11.84 23.85
N LEU A 227 4.83 -12.31 23.12
CA LEU A 227 4.72 -13.54 22.34
C LEU A 227 4.40 -14.77 23.21
N GLU A 228 5.06 -14.90 24.36
CA GLU A 228 4.86 -16.03 25.27
C GLU A 228 3.42 -16.17 25.76
N ASP A 229 2.70 -15.05 25.86
CA ASP A 229 1.31 -14.99 26.29
C ASP A 229 0.31 -15.12 25.11
N LEU A 230 0.79 -15.03 23.86
CA LEU A 230 0.00 -15.31 22.65
C LEU A 230 -0.03 -16.80 22.29
N LEU A 231 0.96 -17.57 22.76
CA LEU A 231 1.08 -18.99 22.47
C LEU A 231 0.21 -19.81 23.44
N ILE A 232 -0.56 -20.74 22.89
CA ILE A 232 -1.28 -21.76 23.66
C ILE A 232 -0.57 -23.09 23.49
N GLY A 233 -0.50 -23.88 24.56
CA GLY A 233 0.07 -25.22 24.60
C GLY A 233 -0.91 -26.24 25.14
#